data_AF-A0A952R8W5-F1
#
_entry.id   AF-A0A952R8W5-F1
#
_cell.length_a   1.000
_cell.length_b   1.000
_cell.length_c   1.000
_cell.angle_alpha   90.00
_cell.angle_beta   90.00
_cell.angle_gamma   90.00
#
_symmetry.space_group_name_H-M   'P 1'
#
loop_
_entity.id
_entity.type
_entity.pdbx_description
1 polymer ?
#
loop_
_entity_poly.entity_id
_entity_poly.type
_entity_poly.pdbx_seq_one_letter_code
_entity_poly.pdbx_strand_id
1 'polypeptide(L)'
;MAWLARPFLDAFERRYDYNVDYLREVAGTSMSGFVRFSCASMMSNYHQGVPLEAWFAAKIVGARHEDCGPCVQLVVRMAEEAGVSPKVLRAIIEGNDDALTPDAALGLAYARSVLERDLMASDQFRTEVRERWGDEALLSLAFALTSARLFPTLKYALGHGRSCSRVVVSGEELHTG
;
A
#
# COMPACT_ATOMS: atom_id res chain seq x y z
N MET A 1 -0.28 16.28 25.01
CA MET A 1 0.65 15.97 23.89
C MET A 1 -0.09 15.40 22.68
N ALA A 2 -0.93 14.36 22.81
CA ALA A 2 -1.71 13.77 21.71
C ALA A 2 -2.50 14.77 20.83
N TRP A 3 -2.82 15.97 21.36
CA TRP A 3 -3.52 17.01 20.61
C TRP A 3 -2.82 17.46 19.33
N LEU A 4 -1.49 17.36 19.23
CA LEU A 4 -0.72 17.81 18.07
C LEU A 4 -1.00 16.93 16.84
N ALA A 5 -1.30 15.65 17.05
CA ALA A 5 -1.61 14.71 15.98
C ALA A 5 -3.09 14.76 15.56
N ARG A 6 -3.99 15.27 16.42
CA ARG A 6 -5.44 15.21 16.20
C ARG A 6 -5.89 15.87 14.88
N PRO A 7 -5.52 17.13 14.57
CA PRO A 7 -6.00 17.78 13.34
C PRO A 7 -5.58 17.03 12.07
N PHE A 8 -4.36 16.47 12.08
CA PHE A 8 -3.85 15.68 10.98
C PHE A 8 -4.62 14.36 10.82
N LEU A 9 -4.83 13.63 11.92
CA LEU A 9 -5.59 12.38 11.90
C LEU A 9 -7.05 12.61 11.49
N ASP A 10 -7.68 13.68 11.98
CA ASP A 10 -9.07 14.06 11.62
C ASP A 10 -9.18 14.45 10.13
N ALA A 11 -8.16 15.09 9.57
CA ALA A 11 -8.11 15.41 8.15
C ALA A 11 -7.92 14.15 7.31
N PHE A 12 -7.02 13.26 7.71
CA PHE A 12 -6.75 12.01 7.01
C PHE A 12 -7.95 11.07 7.00
N GLU A 13 -8.56 10.86 8.17
CA GLU A 13 -9.76 10.04 8.34
C GLU A 13 -10.90 10.53 7.46
N ARG A 14 -11.14 11.85 7.40
CA ARG A 14 -12.18 12.42 6.52
C ARG A 14 -11.84 12.32 5.04
N ARG A 15 -10.58 12.54 4.66
CA ARG A 15 -10.14 12.48 3.25
C ARG A 15 -10.34 11.08 2.66
N TYR A 16 -9.98 10.06 3.43
CA TYR A 16 -9.95 8.69 2.95
C TYR A 16 -11.08 7.81 3.49
N ASP A 17 -11.97 8.35 4.34
CA ASP A 17 -13.02 7.58 5.03
C ASP A 17 -12.44 6.31 5.66
N TYR A 18 -11.39 6.50 6.45
CA TYR A 18 -10.54 5.42 6.95
C TYR A 18 -10.34 5.58 8.45
N ASN A 19 -10.64 4.51 9.19
CA ASN A 19 -10.52 4.50 10.65
C ASN A 19 -9.05 4.63 11.08
N VAL A 20 -8.76 5.67 11.87
CA VAL A 20 -7.43 5.96 12.43
C VAL A 20 -7.37 5.77 13.95
N ASP A 21 -8.32 5.05 14.56
CA ASP A 21 -8.40 4.89 16.02
C ASP A 21 -7.12 4.29 16.60
N TYR A 22 -6.49 3.35 15.90
CA TYR A 22 -5.19 2.79 16.28
C TYR A 22 -4.09 3.87 16.36
N LEU A 23 -4.08 4.86 15.47
CA LEU A 23 -3.13 5.98 15.53
C LEU A 23 -3.45 6.93 16.68
N ARG A 24 -4.74 7.12 16.97
CA ARG A 24 -5.20 7.92 18.12
C ARG A 24 -4.79 7.27 19.43
N GLU A 25 -4.92 5.96 19.54
CA GLU A 25 -4.46 5.17 20.68
C GLU A 25 -2.95 5.31 20.86
N VAL A 26 -2.15 5.10 19.81
CA VAL A 26 -0.69 5.25 19.87
C VAL A 26 -0.30 6.66 20.33
N ALA A 27 -0.91 7.70 19.76
CA ALA A 27 -0.64 9.09 20.16
C ALA A 27 -1.09 9.40 21.59
N GLY A 28 -2.17 8.78 22.06
CA GLY A 28 -2.67 8.87 23.43
C GLY A 28 -1.76 8.18 24.44
N THR A 29 -1.19 7.03 24.08
CA THR A 29 -0.30 6.22 24.92
C THR A 29 1.11 6.80 24.99
N SER A 30 1.72 7.15 23.85
CA SER A 30 3.08 7.70 23.80
C SER A 30 3.33 8.54 22.56
N MET A 31 3.55 9.85 22.74
CA MET A 31 3.94 10.74 21.63
C MET A 31 5.27 10.31 20.99
N SER A 32 6.22 9.83 21.79
CA SER A 32 7.49 9.33 21.24
C SER A 32 7.32 8.04 20.44
N GLY A 33 6.33 7.20 20.77
CA GLY A 33 5.93 6.04 19.97
C GLY A 33 5.28 6.46 18.66
N PHE A 34 4.34 7.41 18.72
CA PHE A 34 3.68 7.97 17.55
C PHE A 34 4.67 8.58 16.54
N VAL A 35 5.63 9.37 17.01
CA VAL A 35 6.67 9.97 16.15
C VAL A 35 7.52 8.89 15.49
N ARG A 36 7.96 7.87 16.23
CA ARG A 36 8.75 6.76 15.65
C ARG A 36 7.98 6.00 14.58
N PHE A 37 6.71 5.68 14.85
CA PHE A 37 5.86 5.01 13.87
C PHE A 37 5.61 5.89 12.63
N SER A 38 5.38 7.18 12.83
CA SER A 38 5.21 8.14 11.74
C SER A 38 6.46 8.24 10.87
N CYS A 39 7.65 8.30 11.48
CA CYS A 39 8.92 8.30 10.74
C CYS A 39 9.12 7.02 9.93
N ALA A 40 8.82 5.85 10.49
CA ALA A 40 8.86 4.59 9.74
C ALA A 40 7.85 4.59 8.58
N SER A 41 6.66 5.14 8.80
CA SER A 41 5.60 5.22 7.79
C SER A 41 5.97 6.12 6.61
N MET A 42 6.92 7.05 6.75
CA MET A 42 7.37 7.91 5.64
C MET A 42 7.93 7.11 4.45
N MET A 43 8.46 5.90 4.70
CA MET A 43 8.92 5.00 3.63
C MET A 43 7.80 4.68 2.63
N SER A 44 6.54 4.66 3.07
CA SER A 44 5.38 4.37 2.20
C SER A 44 5.11 5.44 1.13
N ASN A 45 5.73 6.61 1.25
CA ASN A 45 5.63 7.72 0.30
C ASN A 45 6.91 7.94 -0.52
N TYR A 46 7.93 7.10 -0.34
CA TYR A 46 9.12 7.15 -1.19
C TYR A 46 8.76 6.61 -2.57
N HIS A 47 8.68 7.52 -3.54
CA HIS A 47 8.29 7.25 -4.92
C HIS A 47 9.26 7.98 -5.84
N GLN A 48 10.32 7.31 -6.27
CA GLN A 48 11.38 7.86 -7.13
C GLN A 48 11.67 6.89 -8.29
N GLY A 49 11.77 7.40 -9.51
CA GLY A 49 12.16 6.63 -10.71
C GLY A 49 11.16 5.58 -11.21
N VAL A 50 10.08 5.27 -10.48
CA VAL A 50 9.13 4.20 -10.82
C VAL A 50 7.80 4.74 -11.35
N PRO A 51 7.18 4.12 -12.38
CA PRO A 51 5.83 4.49 -12.81
C PRO A 51 4.79 4.36 -11.70
N LEU A 52 3.81 5.26 -11.72
CA LEU A 52 2.78 5.35 -10.69
C LEU A 52 1.99 4.04 -10.55
N GLU A 53 1.63 3.42 -11.68
CA GLU A 53 0.85 2.19 -11.71
C GLU A 53 1.62 1.00 -11.14
N ALA A 54 2.93 0.90 -11.41
CA ALA A 54 3.79 -0.13 -10.83
C ALA A 54 3.92 0.03 -9.30
N TRP A 55 4.07 1.27 -8.83
CA TRP A 55 4.20 1.56 -7.40
C TRP A 55 2.91 1.26 -6.63
N PHE A 56 1.75 1.69 -7.14
CA PHE A 56 0.47 1.36 -6.52
C PHE A 56 0.11 -0.11 -6.64
N ALA A 57 0.47 -0.79 -7.73
CA ALA A 57 0.31 -2.24 -7.84
C ALA A 57 1.06 -2.97 -6.71
N ALA A 58 2.33 -2.61 -6.46
CA ALA A 58 3.10 -3.19 -5.35
C ALA A 58 2.48 -2.89 -3.98
N LYS A 59 1.99 -1.67 -3.74
CA LYS A 59 1.31 -1.29 -2.49
C LYS A 59 0.01 -2.08 -2.28
N ILE A 60 -0.79 -2.27 -3.33
CA ILE A 60 -2.04 -3.05 -3.28
C ILE A 60 -1.74 -4.52 -3.00
N VAL A 61 -0.79 -5.12 -3.73
CA VAL A 61 -0.37 -6.51 -3.51
C VAL A 61 0.17 -6.72 -2.10
N GLY A 62 1.00 -5.80 -1.60
CA GLY A 62 1.51 -5.84 -0.22
C GLY A 62 0.39 -5.75 0.82
N ALA A 63 -0.55 -4.81 0.68
CA ALA A 63 -1.67 -4.67 1.61
C ALA A 63 -2.61 -5.90 1.60
N ARG A 64 -2.80 -6.53 0.44
CA ARG A 64 -3.56 -7.77 0.28
C ARG A 64 -2.88 -8.95 0.96
N HIS A 65 -1.57 -9.09 0.78
CA HIS A 65 -0.79 -10.18 1.37
C HIS A 65 -0.83 -10.18 2.91
N GLU A 66 -0.94 -8.99 3.51
CA GLU A 66 -1.06 -8.82 4.96
C GLU A 66 -2.50 -8.99 5.49
N ASP A 67 -3.45 -9.37 4.62
CA ASP A 67 -4.86 -9.57 4.96
C ASP A 67 -5.43 -8.38 5.75
N CYS A 68 -5.23 -7.16 5.21
CA CYS A 68 -5.79 -5.93 5.75
C CYS A 68 -6.69 -5.27 4.70
N GLY A 69 -7.96 -5.70 4.62
CA GLY A 69 -8.95 -5.12 3.71
C GLY A 69 -8.99 -3.58 3.73
N PRO A 70 -9.10 -2.91 4.91
CA PRO A 70 -9.13 -1.45 4.96
C PRO A 70 -7.84 -0.79 4.44
N CYS A 71 -6.70 -1.47 4.54
CA CYS A 71 -5.45 -0.99 3.97
C CYS A 71 -5.48 -1.05 2.44
N VAL A 72 -6.06 -2.12 1.86
CA VAL A 72 -6.26 -2.24 0.41
C VAL A 72 -7.14 -1.10 -0.11
N GLN A 73 -8.29 -0.85 0.53
CA GLN A 73 -9.18 0.25 0.15
C GLN A 73 -8.49 1.61 0.23
N LEU A 74 -7.72 1.85 1.30
CA LEU A 74 -6.98 3.10 1.47
C LEU A 74 -6.00 3.33 0.32
N VAL A 75 -5.22 2.30 -0.04
CA VAL A 75 -4.26 2.38 -1.14
C VAL A 75 -4.97 2.59 -2.48
N VAL A 76 -6.13 1.97 -2.71
CA VAL A 76 -6.94 2.20 -3.91
C VAL A 76 -7.36 3.67 -4.01
N ARG A 77 -7.91 4.26 -2.94
CA ARG A 77 -8.29 5.69 -2.93
C ARG A 77 -7.10 6.61 -3.18
N MET A 78 -5.95 6.31 -2.58
CA MET A 78 -4.71 7.05 -2.84
C MET A 78 -4.26 6.93 -4.30
N ALA A 79 -4.44 5.76 -4.92
CA ALA A 79 -4.09 5.55 -6.33
C ALA A 79 -5.01 6.34 -7.27
N GLU A 80 -6.31 6.35 -7.00
CA GLU A 80 -7.29 7.15 -7.75
C GLU A 80 -6.98 8.64 -7.64
N GLU A 81 -6.71 9.12 -6.42
CA GLU A 81 -6.34 10.51 -6.16
C GLU A 81 -5.06 10.91 -6.91
N ALA A 82 -4.09 9.99 -7.01
CA ALA A 82 -2.85 10.20 -7.75
C ALA A 82 -3.02 10.08 -9.28
N GLY A 83 -4.20 9.66 -9.76
CA GLY A 83 -4.53 9.58 -11.19
C GLY A 83 -4.30 8.22 -11.85
N VAL A 84 -4.14 7.14 -11.07
CA VAL A 84 -4.11 5.77 -11.63
C VAL A 84 -5.48 5.43 -12.23
N SER A 85 -5.47 4.83 -13.42
CA SER A 85 -6.71 4.49 -14.13
C SER A 85 -7.58 3.51 -13.33
N PRO A 86 -8.89 3.78 -13.17
CA PRO A 86 -9.83 2.85 -12.55
C PRO A 86 -9.88 1.48 -13.23
N LYS A 87 -9.56 1.40 -14.53
CA LYS A 87 -9.45 0.14 -15.26
C LYS A 87 -8.28 -0.70 -14.75
N VAL A 88 -7.13 -0.08 -14.52
CA VAL A 88 -5.92 -0.75 -14.00
C VAL A 88 -6.14 -1.19 -12.56
N LEU A 89 -6.74 -0.33 -11.73
CA LEU A 89 -7.05 -0.67 -10.34
C LEU A 89 -8.01 -1.86 -10.26
N ARG A 90 -9.06 -1.89 -11.07
CA ARG A 90 -9.96 -3.05 -11.17
C ARG A 90 -9.22 -4.31 -11.59
N ALA A 91 -8.40 -4.24 -12.63
CA ALA A 91 -7.61 -5.38 -13.08
C ALA A 91 -6.70 -5.95 -11.97
N ILE A 92 -6.01 -5.09 -11.21
CA ILE A 92 -5.21 -5.51 -10.05
C ILE A 92 -6.11 -6.17 -8.98
N ILE A 93 -7.27 -5.58 -8.71
CA ILE A 93 -8.17 -6.04 -7.65
C ILE A 93 -8.82 -7.40 -8.00
N GLU A 94 -9.22 -7.59 -9.25
CA GLU A 94 -9.87 -8.80 -9.74
C GLU A 94 -8.88 -9.91 -10.12
N GLY A 95 -7.57 -9.61 -10.17
CA GLY A 95 -6.56 -10.56 -10.63
C GLY A 95 -6.60 -10.80 -12.14
N ASN A 96 -7.10 -9.82 -12.91
CA ASN A 96 -7.14 -9.85 -14.36
C ASN A 96 -5.82 -9.31 -14.93
N ASP A 97 -4.78 -10.15 -14.89
CA ASP A 97 -3.43 -9.75 -15.28
C ASP A 97 -3.35 -9.33 -16.78
N ASP A 98 -4.22 -9.87 -17.65
CA ASP A 98 -4.30 -9.52 -19.08
C ASP A 98 -4.80 -8.09 -19.34
N ALA A 99 -5.50 -7.48 -18.37
CA ALA A 99 -6.02 -6.13 -18.48
C ALA A 99 -5.07 -5.05 -17.92
N LEU A 100 -3.91 -5.47 -17.39
CA LEU A 100 -2.90 -4.57 -16.83
C LEU A 100 -2.10 -3.87 -17.94
N THR A 101 -1.64 -2.67 -17.62
CA THR A 101 -0.57 -2.04 -18.41
C THR A 101 0.75 -2.77 -18.15
N PRO A 102 1.74 -2.65 -19.06
CA PRO A 102 3.05 -3.26 -18.86
C PRO A 102 3.72 -2.85 -17.53
N ASP A 103 3.55 -1.59 -17.11
CA ASP A 103 4.13 -1.08 -15.87
C ASP A 103 3.43 -1.66 -14.64
N ALA A 104 2.09 -1.68 -14.63
CA ALA A 104 1.33 -2.27 -13.53
C ALA A 104 1.61 -3.78 -13.40
N ALA A 105 1.68 -4.50 -14.53
CA ALA A 105 1.99 -5.92 -14.57
C ALA A 105 3.38 -6.21 -13.98
N LEU A 106 4.41 -5.44 -14.34
CA LEU A 106 5.76 -5.62 -13.80
C LEU A 106 5.81 -5.33 -12.30
N GLY A 107 5.19 -4.24 -11.83
CA GLY A 107 5.13 -3.92 -10.40
C GLY A 107 4.40 -4.99 -9.58
N LEU A 108 3.30 -5.52 -10.11
CA LEU A 108 2.51 -6.60 -9.52
C LEU A 108 3.28 -7.93 -9.46
N ALA A 109 3.92 -8.32 -10.57
CA ALA A 109 4.68 -9.57 -10.65
C ALA A 109 5.92 -9.54 -9.75
N TYR A 110 6.65 -8.42 -9.75
CA TYR A 110 7.74 -8.19 -8.79
C TYR A 110 7.24 -8.33 -7.35
N ALA A 111 6.15 -7.64 -6.99
CA ALA A 111 5.60 -7.68 -5.64
C ALA A 111 5.19 -9.09 -5.19
N ARG A 112 4.46 -9.85 -6.04
CA ARG A 112 4.07 -11.23 -5.75
C ARG A 112 5.30 -12.11 -5.52
N SER A 113 6.27 -12.09 -6.44
CA SER A 113 7.48 -12.91 -6.34
C SER A 113 8.29 -12.67 -5.06
N VAL A 114 8.40 -11.42 -4.62
CA VAL A 114 9.11 -11.05 -3.38
C VAL A 114 8.37 -11.58 -2.15
N LEU A 115 7.04 -11.43 -2.09
CA LEU A 115 6.24 -11.84 -0.94
C LEU A 115 6.15 -13.38 -0.82
N GLU A 116 6.08 -14.06 -1.95
CA GLU A 116 6.11 -15.53 -2.06
C GLU A 116 7.50 -16.11 -1.80
N ARG A 117 8.55 -15.26 -1.82
CA ARG A 117 9.95 -15.65 -1.70
C ARG A 117 10.41 -16.55 -2.85
N ASP A 118 9.85 -16.36 -4.04
CA ASP A 118 10.38 -16.95 -5.27
C ASP A 118 11.67 -16.22 -5.65
N LEU A 119 12.81 -16.81 -5.29
CA LEU A 119 14.12 -16.21 -5.51
C LEU A 119 14.47 -16.08 -6.98
N MET A 120 14.00 -17.01 -7.82
CA MET A 120 14.29 -16.99 -9.26
C MET A 120 13.46 -15.90 -9.95
N ALA A 121 12.14 -15.89 -9.72
CA ALA A 121 11.26 -14.88 -10.32
C ALA A 121 11.59 -13.48 -9.79
N SER A 122 11.86 -13.34 -8.48
CA SER A 122 12.19 -12.03 -7.91
C SER A 122 13.52 -11.47 -8.43
N ASP A 123 14.50 -12.31 -8.77
CA ASP A 123 15.76 -11.83 -9.38
C ASP A 123 15.56 -11.41 -10.85
N GLN A 124 14.75 -12.16 -11.60
CA GLN A 124 14.34 -11.78 -12.95
C GLN A 124 13.63 -10.41 -12.94
N PHE A 125 12.57 -10.25 -12.15
CA PHE A 125 11.81 -8.99 -12.13
C PHE A 125 12.62 -7.83 -11.54
N ARG A 126 13.52 -8.10 -10.59
CA ARG A 126 14.45 -7.08 -10.08
C ARG A 126 15.39 -6.58 -11.17
N THR A 127 15.92 -7.48 -11.99
CA THR A 127 16.76 -7.12 -13.14
C THR A 127 15.98 -6.27 -14.11
N GLU A 128 14.77 -6.69 -14.47
CA GLU A 128 13.91 -5.95 -15.40
C GLU A 128 13.53 -4.55 -14.86
N VAL A 129 13.17 -4.44 -13.58
CA VAL A 129 12.89 -3.15 -12.93
C VAL A 129 14.11 -2.21 -13.03
N ARG A 130 15.32 -2.72 -12.75
CA ARG A 130 16.54 -1.90 -12.86
C ARG A 130 16.83 -1.47 -14.28
N GLU A 131 16.68 -2.37 -15.24
CA GLU A 131 16.92 -2.08 -16.65
C GLU A 131 15.95 -1.03 -17.20
N ARG A 132 14.68 -1.08 -16.79
CA ARG A 132 13.65 -0.14 -17.25
C ARG A 132 13.66 1.19 -16.50
N TRP A 133 13.85 1.16 -15.18
CA TRP A 133 13.54 2.29 -14.30
C TRP A 133 14.67 2.67 -13.33
N GLY A 134 15.74 1.88 -13.26
CA GLY A 134 16.91 2.15 -12.42
C GLY A 134 16.77 1.70 -10.96
N ASP A 135 17.84 1.92 -10.18
CA ASP A 135 17.93 1.45 -8.80
C ASP A 135 16.99 2.17 -7.83
N GLU A 136 16.69 3.46 -8.06
CA GLU A 136 15.74 4.20 -7.23
C GLU A 136 14.31 3.67 -7.36
N ALA A 137 13.95 3.17 -8.54
CA ALA A 137 12.67 2.53 -8.78
C ALA A 137 12.55 1.22 -8.00
N LEU A 138 13.60 0.40 -8.03
CA LEU A 138 13.66 -0.82 -7.23
C LEU A 138 13.54 -0.51 -5.74
N LEU A 139 14.25 0.52 -5.25
CA LEU A 139 14.17 0.94 -3.86
C LEU A 139 12.76 1.39 -3.49
N SER A 140 12.08 2.13 -4.38
CA SER A 140 10.69 2.56 -4.19
C SER A 140 9.72 1.38 -4.08
N LEU A 141 9.87 0.35 -4.91
CA LEU A 141 9.06 -0.87 -4.81
C LEU A 141 9.37 -1.66 -3.53
N ALA A 142 10.64 -1.77 -3.15
CA ALA A 142 11.04 -2.45 -1.92
C ALA A 142 10.48 -1.75 -0.66
N PHE A 143 10.51 -0.40 -0.63
CA PHE A 143 9.92 0.40 0.45
C PHE A 143 8.39 0.33 0.46
N ALA A 144 7.74 0.27 -0.71
CA ALA A 144 6.31 0.00 -0.79
C ALA A 144 5.94 -1.32 -0.11
N LEU A 145 6.65 -2.41 -0.40
CA LEU A 145 6.38 -3.72 0.20
C LEU A 145 6.71 -3.77 1.70
N THR A 146 7.82 -3.16 2.11
CA THR A 146 8.23 -3.14 3.52
C THR A 146 7.24 -2.33 4.35
N SER A 147 6.83 -1.16 3.86
CA SER A 147 5.87 -0.30 4.55
C SER A 147 4.44 -0.86 4.55
N ALA A 148 4.06 -1.67 3.54
CA ALA A 148 2.76 -2.32 3.49
C ALA A 148 2.45 -3.19 4.72
N ARG A 149 3.48 -3.72 5.40
CA ARG A 149 3.34 -4.53 6.62
C ARG A 149 3.23 -3.72 7.91
N LEU A 150 3.69 -2.47 7.91
CA LEU A 150 3.76 -1.64 9.13
C LEU A 150 2.38 -1.42 9.74
N PHE A 151 1.42 -0.97 8.92
CA PHE A 151 0.08 -0.64 9.38
C PHE A 151 -0.74 -1.88 9.78
N PRO A 152 -0.81 -2.96 8.96
CA PRO A 152 -1.48 -4.19 9.36
C PRO A 152 -0.92 -4.76 10.67
N THR A 153 0.40 -4.90 10.78
CA THR A 153 1.04 -5.45 11.97
C THR A 153 0.72 -4.64 13.22
N LEU A 154 0.83 -3.31 13.13
CA LEU A 154 0.49 -2.43 14.26
C LEU A 154 -0.99 -2.58 14.65
N LYS A 155 -1.90 -2.62 13.67
CA LYS A 155 -3.33 -2.79 13.93
C LYS A 155 -3.62 -4.12 14.62
N TYR A 156 -3.12 -5.23 14.09
CA TYR A 156 -3.33 -6.55 14.69
C TYR A 156 -2.73 -6.62 16.10
N ALA A 157 -1.53 -6.07 16.31
CA ALA A 157 -0.88 -6.04 17.63
C ALA A 157 -1.65 -5.21 18.67
N LEU A 158 -2.33 -4.15 18.25
CA LEU A 158 -3.16 -3.28 19.11
C LEU A 158 -4.64 -3.71 19.17
N GLY A 159 -5.05 -4.78 18.48
CA GLY A 159 -6.44 -5.24 18.47
C GLY A 159 -7.39 -4.47 17.52
N HIS A 160 -6.85 -3.69 16.59
CA HIS A 160 -7.59 -2.94 15.56
C HIS A 160 -7.62 -3.63 14.18
N GLY A 161 -7.08 -4.85 14.08
CA GLY A 161 -6.98 -5.60 12.82
C GLY A 161 -8.34 -5.99 12.24
N ARG A 162 -8.48 -5.92 10.91
CA ARG A 162 -9.66 -6.37 10.16
C ARG A 162 -9.21 -6.97 8.83
N SER A 163 -9.58 -8.22 8.58
CA SER A 163 -9.26 -8.95 7.36
C SER A 163 -10.21 -8.62 6.22
N CYS A 164 -11.52 -8.63 6.48
CA CYS A 164 -12.52 -8.45 5.44
C CYS A 164 -13.01 -7.00 5.32
N SER A 165 -12.91 -6.43 4.13
CA SER A 165 -13.67 -5.25 3.72
C SER A 165 -13.87 -5.24 2.20
N ARG A 166 -15.01 -4.73 1.75
CA ARG A 166 -15.26 -4.52 0.31
C ARG A 166 -14.27 -3.50 -0.24
N VAL A 167 -13.80 -3.73 -1.46
CA VAL A 167 -12.98 -2.77 -2.19
C VAL A 167 -13.85 -2.05 -3.21
N VAL A 168 -13.78 -0.73 -3.25
CA VAL A 168 -14.53 0.14 -4.15
C VAL A 168 -13.52 0.86 -5.04
N VAL A 169 -13.71 0.75 -6.35
CA VAL A 169 -12.94 1.49 -7.36
C VAL A 169 -13.92 2.35 -8.14
N SER A 170 -13.76 3.67 -8.08
CA SER A 170 -14.56 4.67 -8.78
C SER A 170 -16.07 4.50 -8.57
N GLY A 171 -16.44 4.13 -7.35
CA GLY A 171 -17.83 3.88 -6.94
C GLY A 171 -18.35 2.47 -7.25
N GLU A 172 -17.59 1.64 -7.95
CA GLU A 172 -17.94 0.24 -8.24
C GLU A 172 -17.39 -0.69 -7.14
N GLU A 173 -18.27 -1.43 -6.47
CA GLU A 173 -17.87 -2.44 -5.47
C GLU A 173 -17.30 -3.69 -6.18
N LEU A 174 -16.13 -4.14 -5.71
CA LEU A 174 -15.42 -5.31 -6.20
C LEU A 174 -15.32 -6.34 -5.08
N HIS A 175 -15.59 -7.59 -5.41
CA HIS A 175 -15.40 -8.71 -4.49
C HIS A 175 -13.93 -9.13 -4.53
N THR A 176 -13.23 -8.94 -3.41
CA THR A 176 -11.94 -9.59 -3.18
C THR A 176 -12.21 -11.05 -2.84
N GLY A 177 -12.15 -11.92 -3.85
CA GLY A 177 -12.12 -13.37 -3.66
C GLY A 177 -10.82 -13.84 -3.03
#